data_AF-A0A349LMX2-F1
#
_entry.id   AF-A0A349LMX2-F1
#
_cell.length_a   1.000
_cell.length_b   1.000
_cell.length_c   1.000
_cell.angle_alpha   90.00
_cell.angle_beta   90.00
_cell.angle_gamma   90.00
#
_symmetry.space_group_name_H-M   'P 1'
#
loop_
_entity.id
_entity.type
_entity.pdbx_description
1 polymer ?
#
loop_
_entity_poly.entity_id
_entity_poly.type
_entity_poly.pdbx_seq_one_letter_code
_entity_poly.pdbx_strand_id
1 'polypeptide(L)'
;MSNTAHLDQWLKVTALEEIPVLGSRIIQAPAGQIAIFRNTEDEVFAVLDKCPHNGGPLSQGILHGRSVTCPLHSWNIDFSTGCAVAPDEGYAKSFSVKIESGVVWLSREELQTTDG
;
A
#
# COMPACT_ATOMS: atom_id res chain seq x y z
N MET A 1 -22.73 -0.25 26.46
CA MET A 1 -21.25 -0.22 26.52
C MET A 1 -20.73 -0.92 25.27
N SER A 2 -20.47 -0.20 24.18
CA SER A 2 -19.67 -0.73 23.06
C SER A 2 -19.33 0.42 22.11
N ASN A 3 -18.24 1.12 22.35
CA ASN A 3 -17.73 2.11 21.39
C ASN A 3 -16.19 2.15 21.29
N THR A 4 -15.51 1.23 21.97
CA THR A 4 -14.03 1.14 21.95
C THR A 4 -13.53 0.26 20.81
N ALA A 5 -14.31 -0.75 20.40
CA ALA A 5 -13.87 -1.77 19.44
C ALA A 5 -13.62 -1.28 18.00
N HIS A 6 -14.16 -0.12 17.60
CA HIS A 6 -13.99 0.37 16.22
C HIS A 6 -12.70 1.17 15.99
N LEU A 7 -12.12 1.77 17.04
CA LEU A 7 -10.85 2.49 16.94
C LEU A 7 -9.65 1.54 16.98
N ASP A 8 -9.82 0.35 17.57
CA ASP A 8 -8.78 -0.69 17.66
C ASP A 8 -8.56 -1.46 16.35
N GLN A 9 -9.37 -1.23 15.31
CA GLN A 9 -9.25 -1.88 14.01
C GLN A 9 -8.35 -1.13 13.03
N TRP A 10 -8.10 0.17 13.26
CA TRP A 10 -7.38 1.02 12.33
C TRP A 10 -6.10 1.59 12.95
N LEU A 11 -5.01 1.53 12.21
CA LEU A 11 -3.75 2.16 12.56
C LEU A 11 -3.71 3.53 11.89
N LYS A 12 -3.58 4.58 12.70
CA LYS A 12 -3.27 5.92 12.19
C LYS A 12 -1.87 5.90 11.60
N VAL A 13 -1.74 6.20 10.31
CA VAL A 13 -0.44 6.24 9.63
C VAL A 13 0.13 7.66 9.63
N THR A 14 -0.54 8.57 8.93
CA THR A 14 -0.03 9.92 8.65
C THR A 14 -1.14 10.81 8.08
N ALA A 15 -0.94 12.12 8.00
CA ALA A 15 -1.80 13.00 7.23
C ALA A 15 -1.61 12.72 5.72
N LEU A 16 -2.68 12.83 4.94
CA LEU A 16 -2.66 12.63 3.48
C LEU A 16 -1.60 13.51 2.80
N GLU A 17 -1.47 14.76 3.26
CA GLU A 17 -0.50 15.74 2.74
C GLU A 17 0.97 15.41 3.02
N GLU A 18 1.25 14.57 4.02
CA GLU A 18 2.61 14.08 4.27
C GLU A 18 3.01 12.95 3.31
N ILE A 19 2.09 12.46 2.48
CA ILE A 19 2.39 11.58 1.34
C ILE A 19 2.43 12.47 0.09
N PRO A 20 3.61 12.67 -0.54
CA PRO A 20 3.70 13.46 -1.75
C PRO A 20 2.81 12.87 -2.86
N VAL A 21 2.18 13.74 -3.65
CA VAL A 21 1.48 13.32 -4.87
C VAL A 21 2.48 12.64 -5.81
N LEU A 22 2.10 11.50 -6.39
CA LEU A 22 2.99 10.60 -7.15
C LEU A 22 4.16 10.02 -6.33
N GLY A 23 4.09 10.13 -5.00
CA GLY A 23 5.08 9.62 -4.08
C GLY A 23 4.58 8.41 -3.28
N SER A 24 5.48 7.94 -2.42
CA SER A 24 5.20 6.85 -1.50
C SER A 24 5.69 7.17 -0.08
N ARG A 25 5.17 6.44 0.90
CA ARG A 25 5.68 6.36 2.26
C ARG A 25 5.72 4.91 2.70
N ILE A 26 6.70 4.55 3.53
CA ILE A 26 6.82 3.20 4.08
C ILE A 26 6.47 3.20 5.57
N ILE A 27 5.79 2.14 6.01
CA ILE A 27 5.71 1.79 7.43
C ILE A 27 6.24 0.38 7.68
N GLN A 28 6.72 0.15 8.89
CA GLN A 28 7.11 -1.18 9.37
C GLN A 28 5.92 -1.82 10.10
N ALA A 29 5.58 -3.05 9.72
CA ALA A 29 4.56 -3.85 10.38
C ALA A 29 5.02 -5.31 10.48
N PRO A 30 4.38 -6.14 11.34
CA PRO A 30 4.68 -7.57 11.39
C PRO A 30 4.51 -8.28 10.04
N ALA A 31 3.53 -7.89 9.23
CA ALA A 31 3.35 -8.38 7.86
C ALA A 31 4.49 -8.02 6.89
N GLY A 32 5.37 -7.07 7.26
CA GLY A 32 6.49 -6.58 6.47
C GLY A 32 6.50 -5.06 6.29
N GLN A 33 7.34 -4.59 5.37
CA GLN A 33 7.34 -3.18 4.94
C GLN A 33 6.14 -2.92 4.07
N ILE A 34 5.33 -1.92 4.41
CA ILE A 34 4.13 -1.57 3.63
C ILE A 34 4.39 -0.24 2.93
N ALA A 35 4.32 -0.25 1.61
CA ALA A 35 4.40 0.93 0.76
C ALA A 35 3.00 1.54 0.58
N ILE A 36 2.88 2.83 0.88
CA ILE A 36 1.65 3.60 0.81
C ILE A 36 1.84 4.65 -0.28
N PHE A 37 1.03 4.61 -1.32
CA PHE A 37 1.11 5.47 -2.49
C PHE A 37 -0.02 6.49 -2.52
N ARG A 38 0.23 7.67 -3.09
CA ARG A 38 -0.81 8.68 -3.38
C ARG A 38 -0.74 9.10 -4.84
N ASN A 39 -1.81 8.90 -5.59
CA ASN A 39 -1.86 9.33 -7.00
C ASN A 39 -2.27 10.82 -7.14
N THR A 40 -2.41 11.29 -8.37
CA THR A 40 -2.81 12.68 -8.70
C THR A 40 -4.25 13.02 -8.37
N GLU A 41 -5.08 12.01 -8.10
CA GLU A 41 -6.49 12.14 -7.74
C GLU A 41 -6.71 12.03 -6.22
N ASP A 42 -5.62 12.05 -5.44
CA ASP A 42 -5.61 11.84 -3.98
C ASP A 42 -6.12 10.48 -3.52
N GLU A 43 -6.19 9.51 -4.43
CA GLU A 43 -6.42 8.12 -4.06
C GLU A 43 -5.16 7.55 -3.39
N VAL A 44 -5.38 6.78 -2.33
CA VAL A 44 -4.32 6.15 -1.56
C VAL A 44 -4.40 4.64 -1.71
N PHE A 45 -3.24 4.01 -1.88
CA PHE A 45 -3.09 2.57 -2.01
C PHE A 45 -2.04 2.08 -1.04
N ALA A 46 -2.20 0.89 -0.47
CA ALA A 46 -1.21 0.28 0.38
C ALA A 46 -0.93 -1.15 -0.09
N VAL A 47 0.34 -1.46 -0.31
CA VAL A 47 0.80 -2.80 -0.73
C VAL A 47 2.04 -3.19 0.05
N LEU A 48 2.33 -4.49 0.12
CA LEU A 48 3.61 -4.98 0.62
C LEU A 48 4.71 -4.41 -0.29
N ASP A 49 5.75 -3.85 0.31
CA ASP A 49 6.86 -3.21 -0.40
C ASP A 49 7.83 -4.26 -0.99
N LYS A 50 7.27 -5.17 -1.77
CA LYS A 50 7.95 -6.33 -2.34
C LYS A 50 7.29 -6.67 -3.67
N CYS A 51 8.01 -6.42 -4.75
CA CYS A 51 7.60 -6.83 -6.10
C CYS A 51 7.49 -8.36 -6.15
N PRO A 52 6.40 -8.93 -6.68
CA PRO A 52 6.18 -10.37 -6.70
C PRO A 52 7.17 -11.14 -7.58
N HIS A 53 7.95 -10.47 -8.44
CA HIS A 53 9.01 -11.09 -9.23
C HIS A 53 10.19 -11.54 -8.35
N ASN A 54 11.06 -10.60 -7.94
CA ASN A 54 12.28 -10.89 -7.17
C ASN A 54 12.42 -10.00 -5.92
N GLY A 55 11.30 -9.50 -5.40
CA GLY A 55 11.27 -8.76 -4.15
C GLY A 55 11.83 -7.33 -4.18
N GLY A 56 11.87 -6.71 -5.36
CA GLY A 56 12.27 -5.30 -5.48
C GLY A 56 11.34 -4.34 -4.72
N PRO A 57 11.86 -3.19 -4.23
CA PRO A 57 11.07 -2.23 -3.45
C PRO A 57 10.12 -1.46 -4.36
N LEU A 58 8.81 -1.75 -4.27
CA LEU A 58 7.78 -1.06 -5.05
C LEU A 58 7.68 0.42 -4.67
N SER A 59 7.98 0.77 -3.41
CA SER A 59 8.00 2.13 -2.88
C SER A 59 8.96 3.06 -3.65
N GLN A 60 9.97 2.50 -4.30
CA GLN A 60 10.94 3.21 -5.14
C GLN A 60 10.55 3.19 -6.64
N GLY A 61 9.38 2.64 -6.95
CA GLY A 61 8.85 2.56 -8.31
C GLY A 61 8.21 3.85 -8.79
N ILE A 62 7.82 3.86 -10.06
CA ILE A 62 7.14 4.98 -10.71
C ILE A 62 5.64 4.74 -10.64
N LEU A 63 4.91 5.63 -9.96
CA LEU A 63 3.45 5.61 -9.89
C LEU A 63 2.84 6.23 -11.15
N HIS A 64 1.85 5.54 -11.74
CA HIS A 64 1.03 6.05 -12.82
C HIS A 64 -0.43 5.63 -12.64
N GLY A 65 -1.35 6.59 -12.51
CA GLY A 65 -2.77 6.31 -12.27
C GLY A 65 -2.98 5.47 -11.00
N ARG A 66 -3.35 4.20 -11.19
CA ARG A 66 -3.56 3.20 -10.13
C ARG A 66 -2.56 2.04 -10.18
N SER A 67 -1.38 2.26 -10.75
CA SER A 67 -0.35 1.22 -10.82
C SER A 67 1.06 1.75 -10.53
N VAL A 68 1.94 0.85 -10.10
CA VAL A 68 3.36 1.16 -9.87
C VAL A 68 4.24 0.27 -10.72
N THR A 69 5.21 0.89 -11.39
CA THR A 69 6.27 0.18 -12.12
C THR A 69 7.44 -0.08 -11.18
N CYS A 70 7.75 -1.36 -10.93
CA CYS A 70 8.89 -1.78 -10.14
C CYS A 70 10.20 -1.24 -10.73
N PRO A 71 11.07 -0.59 -9.91
CA PRO A 71 12.25 0.10 -10.43
C PRO A 71 13.34 -0.85 -10.94
N LEU A 72 13.31 -2.12 -10.52
CA LEU A 72 14.36 -3.09 -10.87
C LEU A 72 14.11 -3.81 -12.19
N HIS A 73 12.86 -4.16 -12.48
CA HIS A 73 12.52 -5.05 -13.61
C HIS A 73 11.33 -4.55 -14.44
N SER A 74 10.84 -3.35 -14.18
CA SER A 74 9.72 -2.71 -14.91
C SER A 74 8.38 -3.46 -14.88
N TRP A 75 8.20 -4.41 -13.95
CA TRP A 75 6.90 -5.05 -13.72
C TRP A 75 5.90 -4.02 -13.20
N ASN A 76 4.76 -3.94 -13.84
CA ASN A 76 3.70 -3.01 -13.46
C ASN A 76 2.68 -3.73 -12.58
N ILE A 77 2.41 -3.19 -11.39
CA ILE A 77 1.46 -3.75 -10.42
C ILE A 77 0.23 -2.85 -10.38
N ASP A 78 -0.94 -3.39 -10.69
CA ASP A 78 -2.23 -2.69 -10.62
C ASP A 78 -2.77 -2.73 -9.18
N PHE A 79 -2.99 -1.57 -8.56
CA PHE A 79 -3.47 -1.46 -7.18
C PHE A 79 -4.95 -1.82 -6.99
N SER A 80 -5.74 -1.86 -8.06
CA SER A 80 -7.14 -2.28 -7.99
C SER A 80 -7.26 -3.79 -7.79
N THR A 81 -6.27 -4.54 -8.25
CA THR A 81 -6.24 -6.01 -8.16
C THR A 81 -5.13 -6.54 -7.26
N GLY A 82 -4.08 -5.75 -7.04
CA GLY A 82 -2.80 -6.17 -6.45
C GLY A 82 -1.94 -7.03 -7.40
N CYS A 83 -2.41 -7.33 -8.61
CA CYS A 83 -1.74 -8.23 -9.54
C CYS A 83 -0.74 -7.50 -10.43
N ALA A 84 0.27 -8.22 -10.88
CA ALA A 84 1.08 -7.82 -12.01
C ALA A 84 0.21 -7.74 -13.28
N VAL A 85 0.47 -6.73 -14.11
CA VAL A 85 -0.22 -6.55 -15.39
C VAL A 85 0.37 -7.51 -16.42
N ALA A 86 -0.50 -8.17 -17.18
CA ALA A 86 -0.08 -9.10 -18.23
C ALA A 86 0.96 -8.45 -19.18
N PRO A 87 1.98 -9.20 -19.63
CA PRO A 87 2.14 -10.65 -19.52
C PRO A 87 2.78 -11.14 -18.20
N ASP A 88 3.10 -10.24 -17.27
CA ASP A 88 3.70 -10.62 -16.00
C ASP A 88 2.66 -11.23 -15.06
N GLU A 89 3.09 -12.19 -14.23
CA GLU A 89 2.22 -12.89 -13.28
C GLU A 89 2.76 -12.80 -11.86
N GLY A 90 1.91 -12.38 -10.93
CA GLY A 90 2.27 -12.27 -9.52
C GLY A 90 1.29 -11.37 -8.77
N TYR A 91 1.32 -11.46 -7.44
CA TYR A 91 0.44 -10.69 -6.58
C TYR A 91 1.25 -9.97 -5.51
N ALA A 92 1.12 -8.64 -5.47
CA ALA A 92 1.56 -7.83 -4.35
C ALA A 92 0.40 -7.69 -3.36
N LYS A 93 0.59 -8.22 -2.15
CA LYS A 93 -0.41 -8.15 -1.09
C LYS A 93 -0.84 -6.70 -0.86
N SER A 94 -2.14 -6.45 -1.03
CA SER A 94 -2.76 -5.16 -0.80
C SER A 94 -3.34 -5.08 0.60
N PHE A 95 -3.37 -3.87 1.16
CA PHE A 95 -3.88 -3.59 2.50
C PHE A 95 -5.02 -2.58 2.40
N SER A 96 -6.07 -2.84 3.17
CA SER A 96 -7.22 -1.97 3.35
C SER A 96 -6.78 -0.63 3.89
N VAL A 97 -7.15 0.42 3.15
CA VAL A 97 -6.83 1.80 3.46
C VAL A 97 -8.10 2.64 3.46
N LYS A 98 -8.17 3.61 4.36
CA LYS A 98 -9.21 4.64 4.35
C LYS A 98 -8.61 6.01 4.67
N ILE A 99 -9.28 7.04 4.19
CA ILE A 99 -8.96 8.45 4.49
C ILE A 99 -10.12 9.01 5.31
N GLU A 100 -9.84 9.44 6.53
CA GLU A 100 -10.83 10.09 7.40
C GLU A 100 -10.25 11.36 7.98
N SER A 101 -10.94 12.49 7.78
CA SER A 101 -10.51 13.82 8.24
C SER A 101 -9.08 14.19 7.81
N GLY A 102 -8.70 13.86 6.56
CA GLY A 102 -7.37 14.14 6.01
C GLY A 102 -6.25 13.22 6.55
N VAL A 103 -6.60 12.16 7.28
CA VAL A 103 -5.66 11.19 7.83
C VAL A 103 -5.79 9.85 7.12
N VAL A 104 -4.65 9.25 6.78
CA VAL A 104 -4.56 7.90 6.22
C VAL A 104 -4.53 6.86 7.33
N TRP A 105 -5.37 5.85 7.19
CA TRP A 105 -5.51 4.73 8.14
C TRP A 105 -5.38 3.40 7.43
N LEU A 106 -4.73 2.42 8.07
CA LEU A 106 -4.62 1.04 7.57
C LEU A 106 -5.24 0.03 8.54
N SER A 107 -5.73 -1.10 8.01
CA SER A 107 -6.28 -2.18 8.85
C SER A 107 -5.22 -2.78 9.76
N ARG A 108 -5.44 -2.76 11.08
CA ARG A 108 -4.50 -3.36 12.05
C ARG A 108 -4.42 -4.87 11.90
N GLU A 109 -5.53 -5.53 11.60
CA GLU A 109 -5.59 -6.99 11.44
C GLU A 109 -4.69 -7.47 10.30
N GLU A 110 -4.81 -6.84 9.13
CA GLU A 110 -4.02 -7.20 7.96
C GLU A 110 -2.52 -6.94 8.16
N LEU A 111 -2.18 -5.87 8.88
CA LEU A 111 -0.79 -5.54 9.25
C LEU A 111 -0.14 -6.56 10.20
N GLN A 112 -0.93 -7.37 10.90
CA GLN A 112 -0.43 -8.46 11.75
C GLN A 112 -0.30 -9.79 10.98
N THR A 113 -0.91 -9.91 9.81
CA THR A 113 -0.94 -11.17 9.07
C THR A 113 0.30 -11.31 8.20
N THR A 114 1.27 -12.09 8.67
CA THR A 114 2.38 -12.58 7.86
C THR A 114 1.86 -13.63 6.90
N ASP A 115 2.13 -13.47 5.60
CA ASP A 115 1.96 -14.57 4.67
C ASP A 115 3.08 -15.58 5.00
N GLY A 116 2.68 -16.78 5.43
CA GLY A 116 3.58 -17.85 5.88
C GLY A 116 4.48 -18.38 4.77
#